data_AF-A0A0A2ZWE7-F1
#
_entry.id   AF-A0A0A2ZWE7-F1
#
_cell.length_a   1.000
_cell.length_b   1.000
_cell.length_c   1.000
_cell.angle_alpha   90.00
_cell.angle_beta   90.00
_cell.angle_gamma   90.00
#
_symmetry.space_group_name_H-M   'P 1'
#
loop_
_entity.id
_entity.type
_entity.pdbx_description
1 polymer ?
#
loop_
_entity_poly.entity_id
_entity_poly.type
_entity_poly.pdbx_seq_one_letter_code
_entity_poly.pdbx_strand_id
1 'polypeptide(L)' 'MSIILKNTGTTTARVFGPTGAIIVIEPGKGVEVSYTAAQLNVEAGASVSITDKKQQNNAPKENKESKENKESASGDKKS' A
#
# COMPACT_ATOMS: atom_id res chain seq x y z
N MET A 1 -5.50 9.37 -14.16
CA MET A 1 -4.58 8.43 -13.49
C MET A 1 -4.27 9.04 -12.13
N SER A 2 -4.55 8.33 -11.04
CA SER A 2 -4.23 8.81 -9.69
C SER A 2 -3.06 8.03 -9.10
N ILE A 3 -2.28 8.70 -8.27
CA ILE A 3 -1.16 8.10 -7.55
C ILE A 3 -1.31 8.37 -6.06
N ILE A 4 -0.71 7.50 -5.27
CA ILE A 4 -0.69 7.61 -3.81
C ILE A 4 0.70 8.10 -3.41
N LEU A 5 0.73 9.22 -2.71
CA LEU A 5 1.92 9.78 -2.07
C LEU A 5 1.90 9.39 -0.61
N LYS A 6 2.88 8.62 -0.15
CA LYS A 6 3.00 8.22 1.26
C LYS A 6 4.27 8.82 1.86
N ASN A 7 4.12 9.61 2.92
CA ASN A 7 5.27 10.10 3.67
C ASN A 7 5.80 8.98 4.57
N THR A 8 7.01 8.51 4.27
CA THR A 8 7.72 7.46 5.02
C THR A 8 8.78 8.04 5.96
N GLY A 9 8.93 9.36 5.99
CA GLY A 9 9.83 10.07 6.91
C GLY A 9 9.22 10.31 8.28
N THR A 10 10.02 10.93 9.16
CA THR A 10 9.64 11.30 10.53
C THR A 10 9.14 12.75 10.63
N THR A 11 9.32 13.55 9.58
CA THR A 11 8.90 14.95 9.50
C THR A 11 7.86 15.14 8.40
N THR A 12 7.15 16.26 8.44
CA THR A 12 6.20 16.63 7.39
C THR A 12 6.90 16.78 6.04
N ALA A 13 6.34 16.15 5.02
CA ALA A 13 6.85 16.23 3.65
C ALA A 13 6.01 17.20 2.83
N ARG A 14 6.65 17.97 1.95
CA ARG A 14 5.98 18.79 0.94
C ARG A 14 6.27 18.23 -0.45
N VAL A 15 5.23 18.12 -1.25
CA VAL A 15 5.32 17.71 -2.65
C VAL A 15 4.70 18.82 -3.49
N PHE A 16 5.47 19.33 -4.43
CA PHE A 16 5.08 20.38 -5.35
C PHE A 16 4.47 19.75 -6.61
N GLY A 17 3.22 20.07 -6.87
CA GLY A 17 2.51 19.66 -8.08
C GLY A 17 2.60 20.72 -9.19
N PRO A 18 1.97 20.45 -10.34
CA PRO A 18 1.91 21.42 -11.43
C PRO A 18 1.17 22.69 -10.99
N THR A 19 1.45 23.81 -11.67
CA THR A 19 0.75 25.10 -11.45
C THR A 19 0.85 25.67 -10.03
N GLY A 20 1.86 25.29 -9.25
CA GLY A 20 2.09 25.81 -7.91
C GLY A 20 1.29 25.12 -6.81
N ALA A 21 0.69 23.95 -7.09
CA ALA A 21 0.04 23.16 -6.05
C ALA A 21 1.07 22.67 -5.01
N ILE A 22 0.74 22.79 -3.72
CA ILE A 22 1.57 22.29 -2.62
C ILE A 22 0.78 21.25 -1.85
N ILE A 23 1.27 20.01 -1.85
CA ILE A 23 0.68 18.88 -1.13
C ILE A 23 1.52 18.65 0.12
N VAL A 24 0.92 18.81 1.29
CA VAL A 24 1.57 18.61 2.58
C VAL A 24 1.12 17.27 3.15
N ILE A 25 2.06 16.41 3.52
CA ILE A 25 1.79 15.05 4.00
C ILE A 25 2.47 14.86 5.35
N GLU A 26 1.67 14.64 6.40
CA GLU A 26 2.19 14.33 7.74
C GLU A 26 2.94 12.98 7.78
N PRO A 27 3.87 12.79 8.73
CA PRO A 27 4.58 11.53 8.92
C PRO A 27 3.66 10.32 8.98
N GLY A 28 3.96 9.28 8.19
CA GLY A 28 3.19 8.04 8.15
C GLY A 28 1.83 8.13 7.44
N LYS A 29 1.42 9.31 6.96
CA LYS A 29 0.16 9.50 6.22
C LYS A 29 0.37 9.31 4.73
N GLY A 30 -0.74 9.03 4.04
CA GLY A 30 -0.81 8.94 2.59
C GLY A 30 -1.91 9.82 2.03
N VAL A 31 -1.68 10.42 0.88
CA VAL A 31 -2.64 11.26 0.15
C VAL A 31 -2.72 10.76 -1.29
N GLU A 32 -3.94 10.62 -1.80
CA GLU A 32 -4.18 10.32 -3.21
C GLU A 32 -4.28 11.62 -4.00
N VAL A 33 -3.54 11.71 -5.10
CA VAL A 33 -3.52 12.88 -5.97
C VAL A 33 -3.76 12.48 -7.42
N SER A 34 -4.44 13.36 -8.16
CA SER A 34 -4.74 13.17 -9.59
C SER A 34 -3.63 13.73 -10.49
N TYR A 35 -2.38 13.42 -10.14
CA TYR A 35 -1.19 13.81 -10.89
C TYR A 35 -0.37 12.57 -11.25
N THR A 36 0.49 12.70 -12.26
CA THR A 36 1.50 11.68 -12.56
C THR A 36 2.77 11.93 -11.76
N ALA A 37 3.56 10.89 -11.49
CA ALA A 37 4.82 11.03 -10.76
C ALA A 37 5.79 12.05 -11.41
N ALA A 38 5.78 12.14 -12.76
CA ALA A 38 6.63 13.07 -13.51
C ALA A 38 6.23 14.55 -13.33
N GLN A 39 5.01 14.83 -12.87
CA GLN A 39 4.51 16.19 -12.62
C GLN A 39 4.72 16.64 -11.18
N LEU A 40 5.26 15.76 -10.33
CA LEU A 40 5.47 16.02 -8.92
C LEU A 40 6.96 16.21 -8.64
N ASN A 41 7.26 17.15 -7.75
CA ASN A 41 8.59 17.38 -7.25
C ASN A 41 8.58 17.30 -5.73
N VAL A 42 9.37 16.41 -5.14
CA VAL A 42 9.43 16.22 -3.69
C VAL A 42 10.42 17.24 -3.10
N GLU A 43 10.05 17.88 -2.00
CA GLU A 43 10.95 18.79 -1.27
C GLU A 43 12.25 18.09 -0.89
N ALA A 44 13.37 18.79 -1.03
CA ALA A 44 14.68 18.24 -0.71
C ALA A 44 14.75 17.80 0.77
N GLY A 45 15.21 16.57 1.01
CA GLY A 45 15.30 15.99 2.35
C GLY A 45 14.00 15.35 2.86
N ALA A 46 12.89 15.43 2.12
CA ALA A 46 11.67 14.70 2.45
C ALA A 46 11.72 13.25 1.93
N SER A 47 11.08 12.34 2.67
CA SER A 47 11.00 10.91 2.34
C SER A 47 9.59 10.53 1.94
N VAL A 48 9.32 10.49 0.63
CA VAL A 48 7.99 10.18 0.07
C VAL A 48 8.06 9.00 -0.88
N SER A 49 7.21 7.99 -0.66
CA SER A 49 6.98 6.88 -1.59
C SER A 49 5.83 7.22 -2.53
N ILE A 50 6.04 7.03 -3.83
CA ILE A 50 5.05 7.30 -4.88
C ILE A 50 4.61 5.95 -5.45
N THR A 51 3.31 5.67 -5.40
CA THR A 51 2.72 4.43 -5.93
C THR A 51 1.64 4.75 -6.93
N ASP A 52 1.79 4.27 -8.17
CA ASP A 52 0.72 4.35 -9.16
C ASP A 52 -0.45 3.48 -8.75
N LYS A 53 -1.64 4.09 -8.70
CA LYS A 53 -2.88 3.34 -8.60
C LYS A 53 -3.19 2.80 -10.00
N LYS A 54 -2.45 1.78 -10.44
CA LYS A 54 -2.98 0.88 -11.48
C LYS A 54 -4.28 0.37 -10.89
N GLN A 55 -5.39 0.52 -11.62
CA GLN A 55 -6.63 -0.16 -11.28
C GLN A 55 -6.27 -1.62 -11.01
N GLN A 56 -6.22 -2.00 -9.73
CA GLN A 56 -6.10 -3.38 -9.34
C GLN A 56 -7.40 -4.00 -9.82
N ASN A 57 -7.35 -4.58 -11.02
CA ASN A 57 -8.27 -5.62 -11.38
C ASN A 57 -8.00 -6.73 -10.36
N ASN A 58 -8.74 -6.71 -9.26
CA ASN A 58 -8.67 -7.71 -8.21
C ASN A 58 -9.13 -9.04 -8.82
N ALA A 59 -8.21 -9.75 -9.47
CA ALA A 59 -8.38 -11.18 -9.70
C ALA A 59 -8.31 -11.84 -8.32
N PRO A 60 -9.37 -12.50 -7.83
CA PRO A 60 -9.28 -13.25 -6.59
C PRO A 60 -8.19 -14.32 -6.74
N LYS A 61 -7.19 -14.30 -5.84
CA LYS A 61 -6.23 -15.38 -5.69
C LYS A 61 -6.99 -16.60 -5.17
N GLU A 62 -7.33 -17.52 -6.07
CA GLU A 62 -7.65 -18.91 -5.77
C GLU A 62 -6.44 -19.52 -5.03
N ASN A 63 -6.51 -19.62 -3.71
CA ASN A 63 -5.56 -20.44 -2.97
C ASN A 63 -6.20 -21.80 -2.73
N LYS A 64 -5.88 -22.73 -3.63
CA LYS A 64 -5.96 -24.18 -3.40
C LYS A 64 -5.01 -24.51 -2.25
N GLU A 65 -5.56 -24.82 -1.08
CA GLU A 65 -4.84 -25.63 -0.09
C GLU A 65 -5.42 -27.04 -0.14
N SER A 66 -4.71 -27.90 -0.87
CA SER A 66 -4.91 -29.35 -0.85
C SER A 66 -3.81 -29.97 0.00
N LYS A 67 -4.20 -31.02 0.73
CA LYS A 67 -3.44 -32.11 1.36
C LYS A 67 -3.52 -32.07 2.89
N GLU A 68 -4.37 -32.91 3.47
CA GLU A 68 -4.12 -34.33 3.73
C GLU A 68 -3.07 -34.48 4.83
N ASN A 69 -3.54 -34.77 6.05
CA ASN A 69 -2.77 -35.60 6.96
C ASN A 69 -3.71 -36.62 7.61
N LYS A 70 -3.37 -37.87 7.31
CA LYS A 70 -3.99 -39.13 7.71
C LYS A 70 -3.41 -39.54 9.08
N GLU A 71 -4.16 -40.40 9.78
CA GLU A 71 -3.70 -41.27 10.88
C GLU A 71 -3.37 -40.57 12.24
N SER A 72 -3.81 -41.03 13.42
CA SER A 72 -4.25 -42.35 13.88
C SER A 72 -5.04 -42.29 15.20
N ALA A 73 -5.96 -43.25 15.38
CA ALA A 73 -6.31 -44.05 16.57
C ALA A 73 -6.20 -43.41 17.99
N SER A 74 -7.12 -43.60 18.95
CA SER A 74 -7.69 -44.86 19.43
C SER A 74 -8.73 -44.59 20.55
N GLY A 75 -9.76 -45.44 20.68
CA GLY A 75 -10.15 -46.01 21.98
C GLY A 75 -11.21 -45.33 22.85
N ASP A 76 -12.44 -45.87 22.82
CA ASP A 76 -13.23 -46.35 23.97
C ASP A 76 -12.85 -45.89 25.40
N LYS A 77 -13.77 -45.21 26.12
CA LYS A 77 -14.66 -45.88 27.11
C LYS A 77 -15.60 -44.91 27.85
N LYS A 78 -16.84 -45.38 27.91
CA LYS A 78 -17.98 -45.05 28.77
C LYS A 78 -17.59 -44.82 30.25
N SER A 79 -18.19 -43.83 30.89
CA SER A 79 -18.38 -43.73 32.36
C SER A 79 -19.81 -43.34 32.64
#